data_AF-A0A0J8DRJ1-F1
#
_entry.id   AF-A0A0J8DRJ1-F1
#
_cell.length_a   1.000
_cell.length_b   1.000
_cell.length_c   1.000
_cell.angle_alpha   90.00
_cell.angle_beta   90.00
_cell.angle_gamma   90.00
#
_symmetry.space_group_name_H-M   'P 1'
#
loop_
_entity.id
_entity.type
_entity.pdbx_description
1 polymer ?
#
loop_
_entity_poly.entity_id
_entity_poly.type
_entity_poly.pdbx_seq_one_letter_code
_entity_poly.pdbx_strand_id
1 'polypeptide(L)'
;MATKQYLASDCSNLLSLRNLLKRDPGAYVAEFQQQASHLRSLIATNLVDLTAITGHVQNQGGDPGAARAQSQHDHHFADVIEFVSHCLPLYWGSLDGVKDLPGLLLKMLRDRASTMSPPLRKATVQALALLRNRGVQASLDLLPVWFSLFEIPDKALRLLVFGDLVS
;
A
#
# COMPACT_ATOMS: atom_id res chain seq x y z
N MET A 1 29.92 15.19 -5.25
CA MET A 1 28.71 15.87 -4.74
C MET A 1 27.59 16.05 -5.78
N ALA A 2 27.81 15.79 -7.08
CA ALA A 2 26.75 15.87 -8.12
C ALA A 2 25.81 14.64 -8.19
N THR A 3 26.19 13.48 -7.63
CA THR A 3 25.41 12.24 -7.71
C THR A 3 24.15 12.22 -6.83
N LYS A 4 24.07 13.04 -5.78
CA LYS A 4 22.87 13.10 -4.91
C LYS A 4 21.73 13.93 -5.50
N GLN A 5 22.01 14.90 -6.37
CA GLN A 5 20.98 15.73 -7.00
C GLN A 5 20.21 15.01 -8.12
N TYR A 6 20.81 14.02 -8.78
CA TYR A 6 20.11 13.18 -9.77
C TYR A 6 19.15 12.15 -9.11
N LEU A 7 19.37 11.78 -7.85
CA LEU A 7 18.54 10.79 -7.13
C LEU A 7 17.19 11.35 -6.65
N ALA A 8 17.05 12.68 -6.51
CA ALA A 8 15.78 13.30 -6.14
C ALA A 8 14.71 13.09 -7.24
N SER A 9 15.12 13.04 -8.51
CA SER A 9 14.26 12.68 -9.65
C SER A 9 13.89 11.20 -9.72
N ASP A 10 14.71 10.31 -9.12
CA ASP A 10 14.49 8.85 -9.14
C ASP A 10 13.44 8.36 -8.13
N CYS A 11 13.04 9.20 -7.18
CA CYS A 11 11.90 8.89 -6.29
C CYS A 11 10.56 8.78 -7.05
N SER A 12 10.51 9.31 -8.27
CA SER A 12 9.35 9.20 -9.18
C SER A 12 9.28 7.84 -9.89
N ASN A 13 10.41 7.12 -10.02
CA ASN A 13 10.46 5.84 -10.71
C ASN A 13 10.68 4.70 -9.71
N LEU A 14 9.58 4.22 -9.14
CA LEU A 14 9.58 3.18 -8.11
C LEU A 14 10.28 1.89 -8.58
N LEU A 15 10.20 1.58 -9.87
CA LEU A 15 10.81 0.37 -10.42
C LEU A 15 12.33 0.44 -10.48
N SER A 16 12.90 1.56 -10.94
CA SER A 16 14.36 1.75 -10.96
C SER A 16 14.91 1.79 -9.54
N LEU A 17 14.24 2.50 -8.64
CA LEU A 17 14.60 2.57 -7.23
C LEU A 17 14.61 1.17 -6.60
N ARG A 18 13.58 0.35 -6.85
CA ARG A 18 13.49 -1.03 -6.33
C ARG A 18 14.70 -1.87 -6.72
N ASN A 19 15.18 -1.72 -7.95
CA ASN A 19 16.33 -2.47 -8.44
C ASN A 19 17.64 -2.01 -7.76
N LEU A 20 17.77 -0.72 -7.48
CA LEU A 20 18.92 -0.17 -6.75
C LEU A 20 18.95 -0.63 -5.29
N LEU A 21 17.81 -0.59 -4.58
CA LEU A 21 17.68 -1.06 -3.20
C LEU A 21 18.01 -2.56 -3.06
N LYS A 22 17.61 -3.38 -4.04
CA LYS A 22 17.95 -4.81 -4.06
C LYS A 22 19.44 -5.07 -4.26
N ARG A 23 20.16 -4.17 -4.94
CA ARG A 23 21.59 -4.31 -5.22
C ARG A 23 22.45 -3.88 -4.04
N ASP A 24 22.12 -2.77 -3.40
CA ASP A 24 22.85 -2.23 -2.25
C ASP A 24 21.89 -1.59 -1.24
N PRO A 25 21.27 -2.38 -0.34
CA PRO A 25 20.25 -1.86 0.56
C PRO A 25 20.81 -0.82 1.54
N GLY A 26 22.08 -0.90 1.92
CA GLY A 26 22.70 0.01 2.89
C GLY A 26 22.84 1.44 2.39
N ALA A 27 23.09 1.63 1.10
CA ALA A 27 23.26 2.95 0.50
C ALA A 27 21.93 3.73 0.35
N TYR A 28 20.79 3.04 0.23
CA TYR A 28 19.50 3.63 -0.11
C TYR A 28 18.46 3.62 1.03
N VAL A 29 18.94 3.60 2.29
CA VAL A 29 18.07 3.60 3.48
C VAL A 29 17.18 4.86 3.52
N ALA A 30 17.73 6.02 3.19
CA ALA A 30 17.01 7.30 3.27
C ALA A 30 15.84 7.35 2.27
N GLU A 31 16.08 6.88 1.04
CA GLU A 31 15.09 6.81 -0.03
C GLU A 31 13.98 5.83 0.32
N PHE A 32 14.31 4.67 0.90
CA PHE A 32 13.30 3.74 1.41
C PHE A 32 12.47 4.36 2.54
N GLN A 33 13.11 5.03 3.51
CA GLN A 33 12.42 5.71 4.60
C GLN A 33 11.49 6.82 4.11
N GLN A 34 11.89 7.54 3.05
CA GLN A 34 11.04 8.54 2.41
C GLN A 34 9.79 7.90 1.82
N GLN A 35 9.92 6.80 1.07
CA GLN A 35 8.79 6.07 0.50
C GLN A 35 7.89 5.43 1.57
N ALA A 36 8.48 4.92 2.65
CA ALA A 36 7.74 4.41 3.80
C ALA A 36 6.95 5.53 4.51
N SER A 37 7.52 6.72 4.64
CA SER A 37 6.84 7.89 5.22
C SER A 37 5.72 8.39 4.32
N HIS A 38 5.95 8.41 3.01
CA HIS A 38 4.93 8.71 2.01
C HIS A 38 3.75 7.74 2.09
N LEU A 39 4.04 6.43 2.18
CA LEU A 39 3.01 5.40 2.37
C LEU A 39 2.17 5.65 3.64
N ARG A 40 2.81 6.00 4.76
CA ARG A 40 2.08 6.32 6.00
C ARG A 40 1.13 7.50 5.83
N SER A 41 1.56 8.55 5.13
CA SER A 41 0.73 9.71 4.85
C SER A 41 -0.51 9.34 4.02
N LEU A 42 -0.33 8.50 3.00
CA LEU A 42 -1.43 8.01 2.16
C LEU A 42 -2.41 7.14 2.96
N ILE A 43 -1.89 6.22 3.79
CA ILE A 43 -2.71 5.38 4.68
C ILE A 43 -3.49 6.26 5.68
N ALA A 44 -2.82 7.22 6.32
CA ALA A 44 -3.46 8.13 7.27
C ALA A 44 -4.61 8.92 6.62
N THR A 45 -4.38 9.44 5.41
CA THR A 45 -5.40 10.15 4.64
C THR A 45 -6.61 9.27 4.31
N ASN A 46 -6.39 7.99 4.03
CA ASN A 46 -7.47 7.04 3.70
C ASN A 46 -8.27 6.56 4.93
N LEU A 47 -7.61 6.40 6.08
CA LEU A 47 -8.27 6.01 7.33
C LEU A 47 -9.15 7.12 7.91
N VAL A 48 -8.78 8.39 7.72
CA VAL A 48 -9.59 9.50 8.21
C VAL A 48 -10.84 9.62 7.34
N ASP A 49 -12.02 9.47 7.93
CA ASP A 49 -13.30 9.60 7.25
C ASP A 49 -13.66 11.07 6.96
N LEU A 50 -12.87 11.72 6.10
CA LEU A 50 -13.15 13.10 5.66
C LEU A 50 -14.46 13.19 4.87
N THR A 51 -14.90 12.09 4.26
CA THR A 51 -16.18 12.01 3.55
C THR A 51 -17.40 12.25 4.45
N ALA A 52 -17.28 12.01 5.75
CA ALA A 52 -18.32 12.36 6.72
C ALA A 52 -18.40 13.88 6.97
N ILE A 53 -17.29 14.61 6.86
CA ILE A 53 -17.24 16.06 7.12
C ILE A 53 -17.69 16.86 5.89
N THR A 54 -17.37 16.38 4.68
CA THR A 54 -17.77 17.03 3.42
C THR A 54 -19.14 16.59 2.89
N GLY A 55 -19.79 15.63 3.56
CA GLY A 55 -21.01 14.93 3.12
C GLY A 55 -22.33 15.72 3.08
N HIS A 56 -22.32 17.05 3.22
CA HIS A 56 -23.54 17.88 3.10
C HIS A 56 -23.70 18.57 1.73
N VAL A 57 -22.78 18.40 0.79
CA VAL A 57 -22.96 18.91 -0.57
C VAL A 57 -23.27 17.75 -1.51
N GLN A 58 -24.54 17.33 -1.48
CA GLN A 58 -25.13 16.44 -2.46
C GLN A 58 -25.24 17.18 -3.81
N ASN A 59 -24.12 17.36 -4.52
CA ASN A 59 -24.13 17.92 -5.86
C ASN A 59 -24.26 16.78 -6.88
N GLN A 60 -25.47 16.61 -7.41
CA GLN A 60 -25.78 15.74 -8.52
C GLN A 60 -25.14 16.32 -9.79
N GLY A 61 -23.86 16.02 -9.99
CA GLY A 61 -23.05 16.52 -11.08
C GLY A 61 -21.59 16.12 -10.86
N GLY A 62 -21.31 14.82 -10.91
CA GLY A 62 -19.96 14.30 -10.74
C GLY A 62 -19.07 14.79 -11.88
N ASP A 63 -18.19 15.75 -11.60
CA ASP A 63 -17.23 16.24 -12.57
C ASP A 63 -16.32 15.07 -13.02
N PRO A 64 -16.33 14.68 -14.31
CA PRO A 64 -15.49 13.59 -14.80
C PRO A 64 -13.99 13.85 -14.60
N GLY A 65 -13.57 15.10 -14.38
CA GLY A 65 -12.21 15.45 -14.00
C GLY A 65 -11.82 14.94 -12.61
N ALA A 66 -12.71 15.07 -11.62
CA ALA A 66 -12.45 14.65 -10.25
C ALA A 66 -12.33 13.11 -10.12
N ALA A 67 -13.18 12.36 -10.82
CA ALA A 67 -13.12 10.90 -10.83
C ALA A 67 -11.82 10.35 -11.45
N ARG A 68 -11.31 11.02 -12.50
CA ARG A 68 -10.02 10.68 -13.14
C ARG A 68 -8.85 10.97 -12.22
N ALA A 69 -8.86 12.12 -11.55
CA ALA A 69 -7.82 12.47 -10.58
C ALA A 69 -7.77 11.47 -9.41
N GLN A 70 -8.92 11.08 -8.87
CA GLN A 70 -8.99 10.06 -7.82
C GLN A 70 -8.44 8.71 -8.29
N SER A 71 -8.81 8.29 -9.51
CA SER A 71 -8.32 7.03 -10.07
C SER A 71 -6.79 7.03 -10.21
N GLN A 72 -6.19 8.13 -10.67
CA GLN A 72 -4.73 8.25 -10.76
C GLN A 72 -4.07 8.21 -9.38
N HIS A 73 -4.66 8.88 -8.40
CA HIS A 73 -4.18 8.86 -7.03
C HIS A 73 -4.19 7.46 -6.42
N ASP A 74 -5.25 6.69 -6.67
CA ASP A 74 -5.37 5.31 -6.19
C ASP A 74 -4.37 4.36 -6.87
N HIS A 75 -4.07 4.57 -8.16
CA HIS A 75 -3.02 3.81 -8.86
C HIS A 75 -1.64 4.12 -8.27
N HIS A 76 -1.31 5.39 -8.08
CA HIS A 76 -0.05 5.78 -7.44
C HIS A 76 0.09 5.18 -6.03
N PHE A 77 -0.99 5.20 -5.26
CA PHE A 77 -1.00 4.59 -3.92
C PHE A 77 -0.77 3.07 -4.00
N ALA A 78 -1.41 2.37 -4.95
CA ALA A 78 -1.16 0.96 -5.19
C ALA A 78 0.32 0.68 -5.53
N ASP A 79 0.93 1.49 -6.40
CA ASP A 79 2.33 1.33 -6.79
C ASP A 79 3.29 1.53 -5.61
N VAL A 80 3.01 2.50 -4.73
CA VAL A 80 3.79 2.74 -3.51
C VAL A 80 3.64 1.56 -2.53
N ILE A 81 2.43 1.03 -2.34
CA ILE A 81 2.21 -0.17 -1.51
C ILE A 81 3.02 -1.35 -2.02
N GLU A 82 2.97 -1.61 -3.34
CA GLU A 82 3.73 -2.68 -3.97
C GLU A 82 5.23 -2.49 -3.76
N PHE A 83 5.75 -1.30 -4.06
CA PHE A 83 7.17 -0.96 -3.88
C PHE A 83 7.64 -1.20 -2.44
N VAL A 84 6.94 -0.63 -1.46
CA VAL A 84 7.34 -0.72 -0.05
C VAL A 84 7.30 -2.18 0.41
N SER A 85 6.26 -2.93 0.05
CA SER A 85 6.11 -4.33 0.47
C SER A 85 7.19 -5.24 -0.09
N HIS A 86 7.65 -4.97 -1.31
CA HIS A 86 8.78 -5.71 -1.91
C HIS A 86 10.13 -5.41 -1.26
N CYS A 87 10.33 -4.19 -0.79
CA CYS A 87 11.60 -3.74 -0.20
C CYS A 87 11.63 -3.93 1.33
N LEU A 88 10.47 -4.01 1.99
CA LEU A 88 10.36 -4.10 3.45
C LEU A 88 11.18 -5.25 4.06
N PRO A 89 11.20 -6.47 3.51
CA PRO A 89 12.01 -7.56 4.06
C PRO A 89 13.52 -7.27 4.08
N LEU A 90 14.02 -6.41 3.18
CA LEU A 90 15.43 -6.03 3.14
C LEU A 90 15.85 -5.20 4.36
N TYR A 91 14.90 -4.47 4.94
CA TYR A 91 15.14 -3.51 6.03
C TYR A 91 14.55 -3.96 7.38
N TRP A 92 13.87 -5.11 7.42
CA TRP A 92 13.19 -5.62 8.60
C TRP A 92 14.10 -5.77 9.83
N GLY A 93 15.35 -6.19 9.61
CA GLY A 93 16.35 -6.34 10.68
C GLY A 93 17.09 -5.06 11.04
N SER A 94 17.17 -4.08 10.12
CA SER A 94 18.01 -2.89 10.30
C SER A 94 17.25 -1.64 10.71
N LEU A 95 15.94 -1.56 10.41
CA LEU A 95 15.10 -0.41 10.71
C LEU A 95 13.95 -0.83 11.63
N ASP A 96 13.88 -0.24 12.82
CA ASP A 96 12.76 -0.48 13.73
C ASP A 96 11.50 0.28 13.32
N GLY A 97 11.66 1.50 12.81
CA GLY A 97 10.56 2.37 12.40
C GLY A 97 9.84 1.96 11.12
N VAL A 98 9.96 0.72 10.65
CA VAL A 98 9.19 0.17 9.50
C VAL A 98 8.36 -1.06 9.88
N LYS A 99 8.52 -1.54 11.12
CA LYS A 99 7.83 -2.74 11.62
C LYS A 99 6.34 -2.55 11.85
N ASP A 100 5.89 -1.31 11.93
CA ASP A 100 4.49 -0.89 12.04
C ASP A 100 3.72 -1.01 10.71
N LEU A 101 4.41 -0.96 9.57
CA LEU A 101 3.77 -0.89 8.25
C LEU A 101 2.81 -2.04 7.92
N PRO A 102 3.16 -3.33 8.16
CA PRO A 102 2.23 -4.44 7.91
C PRO A 102 0.95 -4.30 8.74
N GLY A 103 1.07 -3.85 10.00
CA GLY A 103 -0.07 -3.61 10.88
C GLY A 103 -0.95 -2.46 10.40
N LEU A 104 -0.35 -1.39 9.87
CA LEU A 104 -1.08 -0.26 9.27
C LEU A 104 -1.85 -0.67 8.01
N LEU A 105 -1.22 -1.46 7.12
CA LEU A 105 -1.89 -2.00 5.93
C LEU A 105 -3.05 -2.92 6.31
N LEU A 106 -2.86 -3.77 7.34
CA LEU A 106 -3.89 -4.66 7.85
C LEU A 106 -5.08 -3.87 8.42
N LYS A 107 -4.80 -2.84 9.22
CA LYS A 107 -5.82 -1.96 9.79
C LYS A 107 -6.61 -1.22 8.71
N MET A 108 -5.91 -0.63 7.74
CA MET A 108 -6.54 0.06 6.60
C MET A 108 -7.51 -0.88 5.87
N LEU A 109 -7.07 -2.11 5.59
CA LEU A 109 -7.89 -3.07 4.87
C LEU A 109 -9.08 -3.52 5.71
N ARG A 110 -8.89 -3.77 7.00
CA ARG A 110 -9.98 -4.14 7.91
C ARG A 110 -11.07 -3.05 7.99
N ASP A 111 -10.65 -1.79 8.12
CA ASP A 111 -11.56 -0.69 8.43
C ASP A 111 -12.21 -0.08 7.17
N ARG A 112 -11.51 -0.12 6.02
CA ARG A 112 -11.91 0.61 4.80
C ARG A 112 -11.97 -0.26 3.54
N ALA A 113 -11.86 -1.59 3.65
CA ALA A 113 -11.88 -2.46 2.46
C ALA A 113 -13.02 -2.12 1.50
N SER A 114 -14.27 -1.99 1.97
CA SER A 114 -15.44 -1.72 1.12
C SER A 114 -15.34 -0.42 0.31
N THR A 115 -14.73 0.63 0.88
CA THR A 115 -14.61 1.97 0.28
C THR A 115 -13.38 2.15 -0.61
N MET A 116 -12.40 1.24 -0.53
CA MET A 116 -11.20 1.28 -1.38
C MET A 116 -11.53 0.95 -2.84
N SER A 117 -10.84 1.56 -3.80
CA SER A 117 -10.98 1.14 -5.19
C SER A 117 -10.45 -0.29 -5.40
N PRO A 118 -10.96 -1.04 -6.40
CA PRO A 118 -10.50 -2.39 -6.71
C PRO A 118 -8.97 -2.54 -6.89
N PRO A 119 -8.25 -1.67 -7.65
CA PRO A 119 -6.80 -1.81 -7.82
C PRO A 119 -6.05 -1.65 -6.50
N LEU A 120 -6.43 -0.66 -5.68
CA LEU A 120 -5.80 -0.41 -4.39
C LEU A 120 -6.01 -1.55 -3.40
N ARG A 121 -7.24 -2.09 -3.37
CA ARG A 121 -7.60 -3.25 -2.54
C ARG A 121 -6.79 -4.48 -2.93
N LYS A 122 -6.70 -4.78 -4.22
CA LYS A 122 -5.87 -5.86 -4.75
C LYS A 122 -4.40 -5.69 -4.36
N ALA A 123 -3.82 -4.50 -4.57
CA ALA A 123 -2.43 -4.23 -4.22
C ALA A 123 -2.15 -4.42 -2.72
N THR A 124 -3.07 -3.97 -1.86
CA THR A 124 -2.97 -4.15 -0.40
C THR A 124 -3.02 -5.64 0.00
N VAL A 125 -3.90 -6.42 -0.63
CA VAL A 125 -3.99 -7.88 -0.38
C VAL A 125 -2.71 -8.58 -0.81
N GLN A 126 -2.22 -8.28 -2.02
CA GLN A 126 -0.99 -8.86 -2.54
C GLN A 126 0.23 -8.48 -1.68
N ALA A 127 0.28 -7.25 -1.21
CA ALA A 127 1.32 -6.79 -0.28
C ALA A 127 1.32 -7.61 1.02
N LEU A 128 0.17 -7.74 1.69
CA LEU A 128 0.08 -8.52 2.93
C LEU A 128 0.39 -10.00 2.73
N ALA A 129 -0.09 -10.60 1.64
CA ALA A 129 0.25 -11.97 1.25
C ALA A 129 1.76 -12.15 1.01
N LEU A 130 2.39 -11.22 0.28
CA LEU A 130 3.84 -11.22 0.07
C LEU A 130 4.61 -11.13 1.41
N LEU A 131 4.19 -10.25 2.32
CA LEU A 131 4.84 -10.07 3.62
C LEU A 131 4.66 -11.29 4.52
N ARG A 132 3.51 -11.96 4.46
CA ARG A 132 3.29 -13.26 5.10
C ARG A 132 4.27 -14.31 4.57
N ASN A 133 4.39 -14.44 3.25
CA ASN A 133 5.29 -15.41 2.61
C ASN A 133 6.77 -15.16 2.94
N ARG A 134 7.12 -13.94 3.34
CA ARG A 134 8.47 -13.54 3.77
C ARG A 134 8.68 -13.65 5.28
N GLY A 135 7.70 -14.11 6.05
CA GLY A 135 7.77 -14.22 7.50
C GLY A 135 7.74 -12.89 8.25
N VAL A 136 7.35 -11.80 7.59
CA VAL A 136 7.21 -10.47 8.19
C VAL A 136 5.85 -10.29 8.86
N GLN A 137 4.81 -10.99 8.36
CA GLN A 137 3.45 -10.94 8.87
C GLN A 137 2.95 -12.33 9.28
N ALA A 138 2.29 -12.43 10.44
CA ALA A 138 1.75 -13.70 10.91
C ALA A 138 0.45 -14.06 10.19
N SER A 139 0.33 -15.33 9.76
CA SER A 139 -0.88 -15.82 9.08
C SER A 139 -2.15 -15.70 9.93
N LEU A 140 -2.03 -15.94 11.23
CA LEU A 140 -3.16 -15.89 12.16
C LEU A 140 -3.83 -14.51 12.21
N ASP A 141 -3.05 -13.44 12.05
CA ASP A 141 -3.56 -12.06 12.09
C ASP A 141 -4.29 -11.67 10.78
N LEU A 142 -3.97 -12.36 9.68
CA LEU A 142 -4.58 -12.13 8.37
C LEU A 142 -5.94 -12.82 8.20
N LEU A 143 -6.12 -13.99 8.81
CA LEU A 143 -7.33 -14.82 8.64
C LEU A 143 -8.64 -14.04 8.86
N PRO A 144 -8.82 -13.25 9.96
CA PRO A 144 -10.05 -12.51 10.16
C PRO A 144 -10.33 -11.50 9.05
N VAL A 145 -9.28 -10.87 8.51
CA VAL A 145 -9.41 -9.88 7.43
C VAL A 145 -9.67 -10.56 6.09
N TRP A 146 -9.02 -11.69 5.81
CA TRP A 146 -9.34 -12.51 4.64
C TRP A 146 -10.79 -12.95 4.62
N PHE A 147 -11.33 -13.39 5.75
CA PHE A 147 -12.76 -13.75 5.83
C PHE A 147 -13.69 -12.55 5.62
N SER A 148 -13.40 -11.37 6.20
CA SER A 148 -14.21 -10.17 5.95
C SER A 148 -14.18 -9.72 4.49
N LEU A 149 -13.11 -10.01 3.74
CA LEU A 149 -13.05 -9.69 2.31
C LEU A 149 -13.98 -10.57 1.45
N PHE A 150 -14.42 -11.75 1.91
CA PHE A 150 -15.35 -12.57 1.13
C PHE A 150 -16.75 -11.95 1.02
N GLU A 151 -17.14 -11.09 1.96
CA GLU A 151 -18.41 -10.36 1.95
C GLU A 151 -18.49 -9.36 0.78
N ILE A 152 -17.34 -8.95 0.24
CA ILE A 152 -17.25 -7.95 -0.80
C ILE A 152 -17.63 -8.57 -2.17
N PRO A 153 -18.44 -7.89 -3.00
CA PRO A 153 -18.84 -8.35 -4.32
C PRO A 153 -17.73 -8.26 -5.39
N ASP A 154 -16.52 -8.75 -5.10
CA ASP A 154 -15.37 -8.75 -6.03
C ASP A 154 -14.87 -10.18 -6.29
N LYS A 155 -15.13 -10.70 -7.50
CA LYS A 155 -14.76 -12.07 -7.89
C LYS A 155 -13.23 -12.25 -7.96
N ALA A 156 -12.51 -11.26 -8.48
CA ALA A 156 -11.06 -11.36 -8.66
C ALA A 156 -10.34 -11.34 -7.30
N LEU A 157 -10.82 -10.49 -6.39
CA LEU A 157 -10.35 -10.42 -5.02
C LEU A 157 -10.56 -11.74 -4.27
N ARG A 158 -11.77 -12.33 -4.37
CA ARG A 158 -12.06 -13.61 -3.69
C ARG A 158 -11.16 -14.75 -4.16
N LEU A 159 -10.87 -14.82 -5.46
CA LEU A 159 -9.94 -15.82 -6.00
C LEU A 159 -8.51 -15.60 -5.46
N LEU A 160 -8.07 -14.34 -5.38
CA LEU A 160 -6.77 -13.99 -4.84
C LEU A 160 -6.64 -14.38 -3.35
N VAL A 161 -7.63 -14.00 -2.53
CA VAL A 161 -7.65 -14.30 -1.08
C VAL A 161 -7.74 -15.81 -0.85
N PHE A 162 -8.59 -16.51 -1.61
CA PHE A 162 -8.68 -17.96 -1.52
C PHE A 162 -7.36 -18.65 -1.88
N GLY A 163 -6.68 -18.20 -2.94
CA GLY A 163 -5.37 -18.74 -3.33
C GLY A 163 -4.31 -18.55 -2.24
N ASP A 164 -4.29 -17.39 -1.58
CA ASP A 164 -3.39 -17.16 -0.44
C ASP A 164 -3.76 -18.03 0.77
N LEU A 165 -5.05 -18.17 1.11
CA LEU A 165 -5.50 -18.98 2.25
C LEU A 165 -5.13 -20.48 2.14
N VAL A 166 -5.06 -21.00 0.92
CA VAL A 166 -4.76 -22.42 0.65
C VAL A 166 -3.27 -22.68 0.46
N SER A 167 -2.48 -21.66 0.11
CA SER A 167 -1.01 -21.76 -0.05
C SER A 167 -0.30 -21.80 1.31
#